data_AF-A0A964YBW5-F1
#
_entry.id   AF-A0A964YBW5-F1
#
_cell.length_a   1.000
_cell.length_b   1.000
_cell.length_c   1.000
_cell.angle_alpha   90.00
_cell.angle_beta   90.00
_cell.angle_gamma   90.00
#
_symmetry.space_group_name_H-M   'P 1'
#
loop_
_entity.id
_entity.type
_entity.pdbx_description
1 polymer ?
#
loop_
_entity_poly.entity_id
_entity_poly.type
_entity_poly.pdbx_seq_one_letter_code
_entity_poly.pdbx_strand_id
1 'polypeptide(L)'
;MFKFLITIQPLGLMYGSAGAFLSPENLVGRSGAKFPPDAATVSGLIFSANKEQKFSAHKELTDKLHVTGPFWAFIGAEDDFYVPLPRYKVIGKDYFDEWIIQNYKWSLK
;
A
#
# COMPACT_ATOMS: atom_id res chain seq x y z
N MET A 1 13.80 11.84 -3.08
CA MET A 1 14.23 10.44 -3.18
C MET A 1 14.07 9.78 -1.81
N PHE A 2 13.55 8.55 -1.74
CA PHE A 2 13.37 7.82 -0.48
C PHE A 2 14.73 7.40 0.10
N LYS A 3 14.86 7.44 1.43
CA LYS A 3 16.14 7.20 2.13
C LYS A 3 16.21 5.84 2.83
N PHE A 4 15.06 5.26 3.17
CA PHE A 4 14.98 4.06 3.99
C PHE A 4 14.01 3.07 3.37
N LEU A 5 14.37 1.79 3.46
CA LEU A 5 13.46 0.67 3.27
C LEU A 5 13.10 0.14 4.65
N ILE A 6 11.81 0.04 4.94
CA ILE A 6 11.30 -0.47 6.22
C ILE A 6 10.52 -1.74 5.93
N THR A 7 11.01 -2.86 6.46
CA THR A 7 10.31 -4.15 6.38
C THR A 7 9.33 -4.27 7.53
N ILE A 8 8.07 -4.55 7.21
CA ILE A 8 7.01 -4.77 8.20
C ILE A 8 6.59 -6.24 8.06
N GLN A 9 6.86 -7.04 9.08
CA GLN A 9 6.39 -8.43 9.15
C GLN A 9 5.14 -8.50 10.04
N PRO A 10 3.93 -8.54 9.46
CA PRO A 10 2.72 -8.64 10.25
C PRO A 10 2.58 -10.04 10.86
N LEU A 11 2.20 -10.11 12.13
CA LEU A 11 1.79 -11.36 12.79
C LEU A 11 0.39 -11.83 12.35
N GLY A 12 -0.34 -10.95 11.65
CA GLY A 12 -1.65 -11.15 11.07
C GLY A 12 -2.10 -9.85 10.41
N LEU A 13 -2.96 -9.95 9.39
CA LEU A 13 -3.45 -8.79 8.65
C LEU A 13 -4.94 -8.60 8.93
N MET A 14 -5.25 -7.65 9.81
CA MET A 14 -6.62 -7.18 10.02
C MET A 14 -6.68 -5.71 9.62
N TYR A 15 -7.04 -5.44 8.37
CA TYR A 15 -7.19 -4.08 7.86
C TYR A 15 -8.62 -3.62 8.08
N GLY A 16 -8.87 -2.84 9.13
CA GLY A 16 -10.19 -2.25 9.34
C GLY A 16 -10.71 -1.59 8.06
N SER A 17 -11.93 -1.95 7.63
CA SER A 17 -12.51 -1.35 6.43
C SER A 17 -12.62 0.17 6.61
N ALA A 18 -12.46 0.93 5.53
CA ALA A 18 -12.89 2.33 5.52
C ALA A 18 -14.43 2.40 5.57
N GLY A 19 -15.01 2.25 6.76
CA GLY A 19 -16.45 2.18 6.98
C GLY A 19 -16.80 2.08 8.46
N ALA A 20 -18.04 2.43 8.82
CA ALA A 20 -18.55 2.23 10.18
C ALA A 20 -18.37 0.75 10.59
N PHE A 21 -18.22 0.48 11.89
CA PHE A 21 -18.06 -0.89 12.41
C PHE A 21 -19.15 -1.86 11.90
N LEU A 22 -20.35 -1.34 11.58
CA LEU A 22 -21.49 -2.07 11.03
C LEU A 22 -21.66 -1.92 9.51
N SER A 23 -20.61 -1.53 8.77
CA SER A 23 -20.68 -1.53 7.31
C SER A 23 -20.97 -2.94 6.80
N PRO A 24 -21.71 -3.09 5.68
CA PRO A 24 -21.96 -4.40 5.09
C PRO A 24 -20.65 -5.19 4.89
N GLU A 25 -19.58 -4.50 4.50
CA GLU A 25 -18.24 -5.07 4.33
C GLU A 25 -17.68 -5.65 5.64
N ASN A 26 -17.91 -4.96 6.77
CA ASN A 26 -17.46 -5.43 8.07
C ASN A 26 -18.29 -6.60 8.61
N LEU A 27 -19.60 -6.55 8.40
CA LEU A 27 -20.55 -7.57 8.86
C LEU A 27 -20.39 -8.91 8.12
N VAL A 28 -19.96 -8.88 6.85
CA VAL A 28 -19.70 -10.10 6.06
C VAL A 28 -18.23 -10.56 6.10
N GLY A 29 -17.40 -9.98 6.98
CA GLY A 29 -16.00 -10.36 7.12
C GLY A 29 -15.11 -9.99 5.92
N ARG A 30 -15.55 -9.04 5.07
CA ARG A 30 -14.73 -8.46 4.00
C ARG A 30 -13.80 -7.34 4.48
N SER A 31 -13.73 -7.12 5.80
CA SER A 31 -12.81 -6.25 6.56
C SER A 31 -11.33 -6.62 6.44
N GLY A 32 -10.90 -7.21 5.33
CA GLY A 32 -9.52 -7.60 5.05
C GLY A 32 -9.11 -7.35 3.59
N ALA A 33 -9.94 -6.65 2.80
CA ALA A 33 -9.80 -6.60 1.35
C ALA A 33 -8.68 -5.70 0.81
N LYS A 34 -7.91 -5.00 1.66
CA LYS A 34 -6.90 -4.04 1.20
C LYS A 34 -5.49 -4.48 1.59
N PHE A 35 -4.91 -5.31 0.74
CA PHE A 35 -3.50 -5.67 0.77
C PHE A 35 -2.84 -5.25 -0.55
N PRO A 36 -1.64 -4.63 -0.51
CA PRO A 36 -0.92 -4.17 0.69
C PRO A 36 -1.65 -2.96 1.35
N PRO A 37 -1.26 -2.54 2.58
CA PRO A 37 -1.89 -1.37 3.22
C PRO A 37 -1.70 -0.12 2.35
N ASP A 38 -2.46 0.95 2.59
CA ASP A 38 -2.15 2.21 1.90
C ASP A 38 -1.06 3.01 2.62
N ALA A 39 -0.50 4.00 1.93
CA ALA A 39 0.52 4.90 2.48
C ALA A 39 0.00 5.66 3.72
N ALA A 40 -1.31 5.96 3.78
CA ALA A 40 -1.93 6.63 4.93
C ALA A 40 -1.90 5.75 6.18
N THR A 41 -2.19 4.45 6.04
CA THR A 41 -2.13 3.46 7.12
C THR A 41 -0.71 3.36 7.67
N VAL A 42 0.29 3.23 6.81
CA VAL A 42 1.71 3.15 7.23
C VAL A 42 2.16 4.46 7.89
N SER A 43 1.75 5.62 7.34
CA SER A 43 2.04 6.91 7.96
C SER A 43 1.44 7.00 9.36
N GLY A 44 0.16 6.61 9.53
CA GLY A 44 -0.52 6.56 10.80
C GLY A 44 0.19 5.69 11.84
N LEU A 45 0.74 4.55 11.42
CA LEU A 45 1.55 3.68 12.29
C LEU A 45 2.81 4.41 12.80
N ILE A 46 3.53 5.11 11.91
CA ILE A 46 4.72 5.90 12.28
C ILE A 46 4.33 7.03 13.23
N PHE A 47 3.23 7.74 12.96
CA PHE A 47 2.72 8.79 13.85
C PHE A 47 2.32 8.24 15.23
N SER A 48 1.70 7.07 15.29
CA SER A 48 1.35 6.41 16.56
C SER A 48 2.59 6.04 17.36
N ALA A 49 3.58 5.42 16.71
CA ALA A 49 4.86 5.10 17.36
C ALA A 49 5.57 6.37 17.87
N ASN A 50 5.54 7.46 17.09
CA ASN A 50 6.13 8.73 17.50
C ASN A 50 5.42 9.35 18.71
N LYS A 51 4.12 9.13 18.89
CA LYS A 51 3.38 9.62 20.07
C LYS A 51 3.93 9.03 21.37
N GLU A 52 4.31 7.76 21.35
CA GLU A 52 4.85 7.04 22.50
C GLU A 52 6.35 7.28 22.68
N GLN A 53 7.12 7.12 21.59
CA GLN A 53 8.59 7.13 21.65
C GLN A 53 9.22 8.52 21.45
N LYS A 54 8.45 9.49 20.93
CA LYS A 54 8.84 10.90 20.74
C LYS A 54 10.17 11.08 19.98
N PHE A 55 10.40 10.29 18.94
CA PHE A 55 11.63 10.36 18.13
C PHE A 55 11.69 11.59 17.19
N SER A 56 10.57 12.29 16.97
CA SER A 56 10.52 13.53 16.18
C SER A 56 9.43 14.47 16.69
N ALA A 57 9.60 15.78 16.51
CA ALA A 57 8.52 16.74 16.70
C ALA A 57 7.37 16.44 15.73
N HIS A 58 6.11 16.61 16.17
CA HIS A 58 4.93 16.30 15.36
C HIS A 58 4.91 17.06 14.03
N LYS A 59 5.15 18.38 14.07
CA LYS A 59 5.18 19.23 12.88
C LYS A 59 6.28 18.81 11.90
N GLU A 60 7.47 18.52 12.41
CA GLU A 60 8.58 18.07 11.57
C GLU A 60 8.26 16.74 10.88
N LEU A 61 7.64 15.80 11.61
CA LEU A 61 7.23 14.53 11.04
C LEU A 61 6.18 14.73 9.93
N THR A 62 5.19 15.59 10.15
CA THR A 62 4.18 15.94 9.14
C THR A 62 4.79 16.55 7.89
N ASP A 63 5.76 17.46 8.04
CA ASP A 63 6.33 18.18 6.91
C ASP A 63 7.34 17.34 6.11
N LYS A 64 8.01 16.37 6.75
CA LYS A 64 9.14 15.64 6.16
C LYS A 64 8.87 14.16 5.87
N LEU A 65 7.84 13.56 6.46
CA LEU A 65 7.54 12.15 6.23
C LEU A 65 6.89 11.96 4.86
N HIS A 66 7.61 11.28 3.97
CA HIS A 66 7.09 10.85 2.68
C HIS A 66 7.10 9.33 2.61
N VAL A 67 5.94 8.72 2.40
CA VAL A 67 5.75 7.27 2.31
C VAL A 67 5.24 6.93 0.91
N THR A 68 5.97 6.06 0.19
CA THR A 68 5.64 5.66 -1.20
C THR A 68 4.44 4.71 -1.30
N GLY A 69 3.94 4.21 -0.17
CA GLY A 69 3.00 3.10 -0.12
C GLY A 69 3.75 1.75 -0.09
N PRO A 70 3.24 0.76 0.64
CA PRO A 70 3.91 -0.52 0.78
C PRO A 70 3.78 -1.38 -0.49
N PHE A 71 4.85 -2.11 -0.76
CA PHE A 71 4.92 -3.28 -1.62
C PHE A 71 5.12 -4.51 -0.72
N TRP A 72 5.09 -5.71 -1.29
CA TRP A 72 5.26 -6.95 -0.51
C TRP A 72 6.33 -7.82 -1.13
N ALA A 73 6.99 -8.62 -0.30
CA ALA A 73 8.00 -9.59 -0.70
C ALA A 73 7.86 -10.82 0.21
N PHE A 74 8.45 -11.94 -0.21
CA PHE A 74 8.61 -13.06 0.70
C PHE A 74 9.73 -12.76 1.71
N ILE A 75 9.61 -13.36 2.90
CA ILE A 75 10.63 -13.22 3.96
C ILE A 75 11.96 -13.80 3.44
N GLY A 76 13.05 -13.02 3.52
CA GLY A 76 14.37 -13.39 3.01
C GLY A 76 14.57 -13.17 1.51
N ALA A 77 13.61 -12.52 0.84
CA ALA A 77 13.69 -12.14 -0.57
C ALA A 77 13.24 -10.67 -0.76
N GLU A 78 13.67 -9.78 0.12
CA GLU A 78 13.21 -8.38 0.16
C GLU A 78 13.54 -7.59 -1.11
N ASP A 79 14.59 -7.99 -1.83
CA ASP A 79 14.99 -7.42 -3.11
C ASP A 79 14.13 -7.92 -4.29
N ASP A 80 13.37 -9.00 -4.11
CA ASP A 80 12.41 -9.55 -5.07
C ASP A 80 10.97 -9.22 -4.62
N PHE A 81 10.64 -7.94 -4.72
CA PHE A 81 9.36 -7.41 -4.26
C PHE A 81 8.33 -7.28 -5.39
N TYR A 82 7.07 -7.41 -4.99
CA TYR A 82 5.89 -7.28 -5.82
C TYR A 82 5.25 -5.91 -5.64
N VAL A 83 4.85 -5.31 -6.76
CA VAL A 83 4.10 -4.05 -6.78
C VAL A 83 2.70 -4.27 -7.35
N PRO A 84 1.71 -3.43 -6.98
CA PRO A 84 0.39 -3.49 -7.59
C PRO A 84 0.47 -3.35 -9.12
N LEU A 85 -0.18 -4.25 -9.85
CA LEU A 85 -0.24 -4.18 -11.31
C LEU A 85 -1.01 -2.91 -11.74
N PRO A 86 -0.43 -2.04 -12.58
CA PRO A 86 -1.15 -0.89 -13.09
C PRO A 86 -2.40 -1.34 -13.86
N ARG A 87 -3.53 -0.63 -13.69
CA ARG A 87 -4.82 -1.03 -14.27
C ARG A 87 -4.84 -1.11 -15.80
N TYR A 88 -3.91 -0.43 -16.45
CA TYR A 88 -3.78 -0.43 -17.90
C TYR A 88 -2.98 -1.63 -18.41
N LYS A 89 -2.40 -2.47 -17.53
CA LYS A 89 -1.69 -3.69 -17.90
C LYS A 89 -2.53 -4.91 -17.57
N VAL A 90 -2.52 -5.89 -18.48
CA VAL A 90 -3.15 -7.20 -18.29
C VAL A 90 -2.07 -8.26 -18.51
N ILE A 91 -1.99 -9.24 -17.61
CA ILE A 91 -1.04 -10.35 -17.71
C ILE A 91 -1.85 -11.64 -17.61
N GLY A 92 -1.80 -12.44 -18.66
CA GLY A 92 -2.29 -13.81 -18.70
C GLY A 92 -1.14 -14.82 -18.67
N LYS A 93 -1.47 -16.11 -18.78
CA LYS A 93 -0.48 -17.20 -18.72
C LYS A 93 0.52 -17.12 -19.88
N ASP A 94 0.02 -16.89 -21.09
CA ASP A 94 0.79 -16.91 -22.33
C ASP A 94 0.62 -15.60 -23.14
N TYR A 95 -0.03 -14.58 -22.56
CA TYR A 95 -0.27 -13.29 -23.20
C TYR A 95 -0.11 -12.14 -22.22
N PHE A 96 0.30 -10.98 -22.73
CA PHE A 96 0.27 -9.72 -22.00
C PHE A 96 -0.33 -8.65 -22.89
N ASP A 97 -0.97 -7.67 -22.27
CA ASP A 97 -1.57 -6.55 -22.98
C ASP A 97 -1.40 -5.25 -22.18
N GLU A 98 -1.39 -4.13 -22.88
CA GLU A 98 -1.18 -2.80 -22.33
C GLU A 98 -2.06 -1.80 -23.05
N TRP A 99 -2.96 -1.17 -22.30
CA TRP A 99 -3.68 0.00 -22.77
C TRP A 99 -2.74 1.21 -22.71
N ILE A 100 -2.59 1.87 -23.84
CA ILE A 100 -1.78 3.09 -23.99
C ILE A 100 -2.65 4.24 -24.49
N ILE A 101 -2.21 5.48 -24.23
CA ILE A 101 -2.87 6.67 -24.76
C ILE A 101 -2.19 7.07 -26.07
N GLN A 102 -2.93 7.00 -27.17
CA GLN A 102 -2.51 7.49 -28.49
C GLN A 102 -3.54 8.50 -28.99
N ASN A 103 -3.09 9.68 -29.46
CA ASN A 103 -3.97 10.74 -29.97
C ASN A 103 -5.13 11.08 -29.00
N TYR A 104 -4.83 11.18 -27.70
CA TYR A 104 -5.81 11.44 -26.63
C TYR A 104 -6.91 10.38 -26.49
N LYS A 105 -6.69 9.15 -26.97
CA LYS A 105 -7.62 8.02 -26.85
C LYS A 105 -6.91 6.79 -26.28
N TRP A 106 -7.64 5.98 -25.52
CA TRP A 106 -7.16 4.68 -25.09
C TRP A 106 -7.12 3.71 -26.27
N SER A 107 -6.02 2.99 -26.41
CA SER A 107 -5.81 2.00 -27.46
C SER A 107 -5.07 0.80 -26.89
N LEU A 108 -5.44 -0.38 -27.37
CA LEU A 108 -4.74 -1.62 -27.08
C LEU A 108 -3.42 -1.63 -27.87
N LYS A 109 -2.34 -2.09 -27.24
CA LYS A 109 -1.01 -2.09 -27.84
C LYS A 109 -0.77 -3.29 -28.74
#